data_AF-A0A7X7LT02-F1
#
_entry.id   AF-A0A7X7LT02-F1
#
_cell.length_a   1.000
_cell.length_b   1.000
_cell.length_c   1.000
_cell.angle_alpha   90.00
_cell.angle_beta   90.00
_cell.angle_gamma   90.00
#
_symmetry.space_group_name_H-M   'P 1'
#
loop_
_entity.id
_entity.type
_entity.pdbx_description
1 polymer ?
#
loop_
_entity_poly.entity_id
_entity_poly.type
_entity_poly.pdbx_seq_one_letter_code
_entity_poly.pdbx_strand_id
1 'polypeptide(L)'
;MMFLFTAQPWVQYLLTVVIVILLIWLLVFQRKWTKRDDEQINRWQIVLIYLFDLIIFVGAIIGLMVIWNFDFSLFTSDFIGDLELFIKEKLGAIIGSIAVIVVMMAIQKVSRIALFRVGQKPGPMQKRKKTIAKVTMS
;
A
#
# COMPACT_ATOMS: atom_id res chain seq x y z
N MET A 1 -20.79 30.70 -15.93
CA MET A 1 -19.37 30.52 -16.34
C MET A 1 -18.88 29.06 -16.24
N MET A 2 -19.75 28.04 -16.14
CA MET A 2 -19.36 26.63 -16.01
C MET A 2 -19.35 25.85 -17.35
N PHE A 3 -19.77 26.49 -18.45
CA PHE A 3 -19.97 25.83 -19.75
C PHE A 3 -18.75 25.81 -20.68
N LEU A 4 -17.74 26.66 -20.46
CA LEU A 4 -16.55 26.69 -21.34
C LEU A 4 -15.46 25.69 -20.93
N PHE A 5 -15.49 25.18 -19.70
CA PHE A 5 -14.48 24.23 -19.19
C PHE A 5 -14.85 22.74 -19.40
N THR A 6 -16.11 22.45 -19.75
CA THR A 6 -16.61 21.08 -19.92
C THR A 6 -16.76 20.66 -21.39
N ALA A 7 -16.70 21.63 -22.33
CA ALA A 7 -17.02 21.37 -23.74
C ALA A 7 -15.88 20.71 -24.53
N GLN A 8 -14.61 20.81 -24.07
CA GLN A 8 -13.48 20.25 -24.79
C GLN A 8 -12.38 19.69 -23.86
N PRO A 9 -11.99 18.40 -24.01
CA PRO A 9 -11.02 17.74 -23.11
C PRO A 9 -9.65 18.42 -23.06
N TRP A 10 -9.19 19.01 -24.17
CA TRP A 10 -7.86 19.64 -24.24
C TRP A 10 -7.71 20.85 -23.32
N VAL A 11 -8.80 21.55 -22.98
CA VAL A 11 -8.78 22.69 -22.05
C VAL A 11 -8.49 22.23 -20.62
N GLN A 12 -9.02 21.06 -20.23
CA GLN A 12 -8.76 20.47 -18.91
C GLN A 12 -7.30 20.03 -18.78
N TYR A 13 -6.75 19.36 -19.80
CA TYR A 13 -5.32 18.99 -19.83
C TYR A 13 -4.38 20.20 -19.81
N LEU A 14 -4.73 21.30 -20.49
CA LEU A 14 -3.91 22.51 -20.49
C LEU A 14 -3.95 23.19 -19.11
N LEU A 15 -5.14 23.26 -18.48
CA LEU A 15 -5.30 23.81 -17.14
C LEU A 15 -4.55 23.01 -16.06
N THR A 16 -4.53 21.69 -16.14
CA THR A 16 -3.76 20.86 -15.19
C THR A 16 -2.27 21.12 -15.32
N VAL A 17 -1.76 21.19 -16.55
CA VAL A 17 -0.34 21.52 -16.80
C VAL A 17 -0.01 22.91 -16.24
N VAL A 18 -0.87 23.90 -16.42
CA VAL A 18 -0.69 25.25 -15.86
C VAL A 18 -0.67 25.23 -14.33
N ILE A 19 -1.58 24.49 -13.68
CA ILE A 19 -1.63 24.38 -12.22
C ILE A 19 -0.39 23.68 -11.67
N VAL A 20 0.08 22.62 -12.34
CA VAL A 20 1.32 21.92 -11.97
C VAL A 20 2.53 22.84 -12.11
N ILE A 21 2.64 23.58 -13.20
CA ILE A 21 3.71 24.56 -13.40
C ILE A 21 3.67 25.65 -12.32
N LEU A 22 2.47 26.16 -12.00
CA LEU A 22 2.28 27.17 -10.97
C LEU A 22 2.67 26.65 -9.58
N LEU A 23 2.30 25.42 -9.24
CA LEU A 23 2.72 24.74 -8.02
C LEU A 23 4.24 24.62 -7.92
N ILE A 24 4.90 24.14 -8.98
CA ILE A 24 6.36 24.00 -9.02
C ILE A 24 7.02 25.37 -8.85
N TRP A 25 6.52 26.39 -9.54
CA TRP A 25 7.04 27.74 -9.45
C TRP A 25 6.91 28.32 -8.04
N LEU A 26 5.76 28.11 -7.39
CA LEU A 26 5.50 28.55 -6.02
C LEU A 26 6.41 27.85 -5.01
N LEU A 27 6.61 26.53 -5.14
CA LEU A 27 7.53 25.76 -4.30
C LEU A 27 8.99 26.22 -4.46
N VAL A 28 9.41 26.54 -5.68
CA VAL A 28 10.75 27.09 -5.94
C VAL A 28 10.91 28.49 -5.31
N PHE A 29 9.87 29.32 -5.39
CA PHE A 29 9.86 30.65 -4.79
C PHE A 29 9.96 30.59 -3.26
N GLN A 30 9.20 29.69 -2.63
CA GLN A 30 9.26 29.45 -1.19
C GLN A 30 10.64 28.97 -0.75
N ARG A 31 11.24 28.00 -1.45
CA ARG A 31 12.61 27.55 -1.16
C ARG A 31 13.62 28.69 -1.25
N LYS A 32 13.43 29.65 -2.15
CA LYS A 32 14.30 30.83 -2.28
C LYS A 32 14.15 31.80 -1.11
N TRP A 33 12.94 31.93 -0.55
CA TRP A 33 12.66 32.80 0.59
C TRP A 33 13.19 32.20 1.90
N THR A 34 12.99 30.90 2.12
CA THR A 34 13.45 30.23 3.35
C THR A 34 14.96 30.22 3.50
N LYS A 35 15.73 30.23 2.39
CA LYS A 35 17.21 30.23 2.41
C LYS A 35 17.87 31.58 2.69
N ARG A 36 17.12 32.68 2.75
CA ARG A 36 17.69 34.02 2.92
C ARG A 36 17.95 34.41 4.38
N ASP A 37 17.30 33.77 5.33
CA ASP A 37 17.26 34.21 6.73
C ASP A 37 17.78 33.14 7.72
N ASP A 38 18.81 32.38 7.35
CA ASP A 38 19.37 31.28 8.18
C ASP A 38 19.84 31.70 9.60
N GLU A 39 19.96 33.00 9.91
CA GLU A 39 20.43 33.49 11.21
C GLU A 39 19.35 34.03 12.16
N GLN A 40 18.09 34.24 11.74
CA GLN A 40 17.04 34.82 12.62
C GLN A 40 15.63 34.22 12.50
N ILE A 41 15.47 33.07 11.83
CA ILE A 41 14.13 32.48 11.70
C ILE A 41 13.62 31.94 13.05
N ASN A 42 12.52 32.52 13.52
CA ASN A 42 11.82 32.08 14.73
C ASN A 42 11.12 30.73 14.46
N ARG A 43 11.10 29.82 15.43
CA ARG A 43 10.48 28.48 15.32
C ARG A 43 9.00 28.57 14.86
N TRP A 44 8.31 29.67 15.18
CA TRP A 44 6.94 29.94 14.72
C TRP A 44 6.83 30.31 13.23
N GLN A 45 7.82 30.97 12.64
CA GLN A 45 7.80 31.32 11.22
C GLN A 45 7.93 30.07 10.34
N ILE A 46 8.72 29.08 10.77
CA ILE A 46 8.84 27.78 10.09
C ILE A 46 7.47 27.09 10.05
N VAL A 47 6.79 27.00 11.20
CA VAL A 47 5.45 26.38 11.29
C VAL A 47 4.46 27.07 10.35
N LEU A 48 4.50 28.40 10.27
CA LEU A 48 3.61 29.18 9.41
C LEU A 48 3.85 28.92 7.92
N ILE A 49 5.11 28.79 7.50
CA ILE A 49 5.47 28.42 6.12
C ILE A 49 4.95 27.02 5.79
N TYR A 50 5.17 26.04 6.66
CA TYR A 50 4.67 24.67 6.44
C TYR A 50 3.15 24.59 6.40
N LEU A 51 2.46 25.37 7.24
CA LEU A 51 0.99 25.40 7.25
C LEU A 51 0.45 26.05 5.98
N PHE A 52 1.13 27.08 5.47
CA PHE A 52 0.81 27.70 4.19
C PHE A 52 1.04 26.74 3.01
N ASP A 53 2.14 25.98 3.01
CA ASP A 53 2.40 24.91 2.01
C ASP A 53 1.30 23.86 2.01
N LEU A 54 0.87 23.44 3.20
CA LEU A 54 -0.21 22.47 3.34
C LEU A 54 -1.52 22.99 2.74
N ILE A 55 -1.87 24.25 2.99
CA ILE A 55 -3.07 24.87 2.42
C ILE A 55 -2.98 24.95 0.89
N ILE A 56 -1.84 25.37 0.34
CA ILE A 56 -1.65 25.44 -1.11
C ILE A 56 -1.76 24.04 -1.73
N PHE A 57 -1.15 23.05 -1.10
CA PHE A 57 -1.17 21.68 -1.58
C PHE A 57 -2.58 21.09 -1.59
N VAL A 58 -3.32 21.24 -0.48
CA VAL A 58 -4.72 20.81 -0.38
C VAL A 58 -5.59 21.57 -1.39
N GLY A 59 -5.39 22.89 -1.51
CA GLY A 59 -6.11 23.73 -2.48
C GLY A 59 -5.85 23.30 -3.92
N ALA A 60 -4.63 22.91 -4.26
CA ALA A 60 -4.30 22.42 -5.59
C ALA A 60 -4.93 21.05 -5.88
N ILE A 61 -4.96 20.14 -4.89
CA ILE A 61 -5.68 18.86 -5.03
C ILE A 61 -7.16 19.12 -5.29
N ILE A 62 -7.81 19.96 -4.47
CA ILE A 62 -9.23 20.30 -4.64
C ILE A 62 -9.46 20.97 -6.00
N GLY A 63 -8.59 21.89 -6.41
CA GLY A 63 -8.67 22.57 -7.70
C GLY A 63 -8.58 21.60 -8.88
N LEU A 64 -7.68 20.61 -8.80
CA LEU A 64 -7.59 19.53 -9.78
C LEU A 64 -8.90 18.72 -9.80
N MET A 65 -9.42 18.33 -8.64
CA MET A 65 -10.67 17.56 -8.56
C MET A 65 -11.85 18.30 -9.19
N VAL A 66 -11.95 19.62 -9.01
CA VAL A 66 -12.98 20.46 -9.64
C VAL A 66 -12.81 20.53 -11.16
N ILE A 67 -11.58 20.70 -11.67
CA ILE A 67 -11.31 20.78 -13.12
C ILE A 67 -11.69 19.49 -13.83
N TRP A 68 -11.44 18.36 -13.18
CA TRP A 68 -11.79 17.04 -13.69
C TRP A 68 -13.24 16.64 -13.43
N ASN A 69 -14.03 17.52 -12.81
CA ASN A 69 -15.40 17.24 -12.40
C ASN A 69 -15.50 15.89 -11.65
N PHE A 70 -14.55 15.66 -10.73
CA PHE A 70 -14.41 14.40 -10.03
C PHE A 70 -15.62 14.15 -9.15
N ASP A 71 -16.33 13.06 -9.44
CA ASP A 71 -17.47 12.63 -8.65
C ASP A 71 -17.00 11.72 -7.51
N PHE A 72 -16.91 12.30 -6.31
CA PHE A 72 -16.56 11.57 -5.09
C PHE A 72 -17.56 10.46 -4.74
N SER A 73 -18.84 10.64 -5.09
CA SER A 73 -19.89 9.67 -4.79
C SER A 73 -19.68 8.42 -5.65
N LEU A 74 -19.46 8.61 -6.94
CA LEU A 74 -19.18 7.50 -7.87
C LEU A 74 -17.86 6.80 -7.55
N PHE A 75 -16.79 7.55 -7.30
CA PHE A 75 -15.51 6.93 -6.94
C PHE A 75 -15.61 6.08 -5.66
N THR A 76 -16.33 6.56 -4.65
CA THR A 76 -16.47 5.82 -3.38
C THR A 76 -17.35 4.59 -3.55
N SER A 77 -18.45 4.68 -4.31
CA SER A 77 -19.31 3.52 -4.58
C SER A 77 -18.59 2.46 -5.40
N ASP A 78 -17.83 2.87 -6.41
CA ASP A 78 -17.10 1.95 -7.29
C ASP A 78 -15.94 1.30 -6.53
N PHE A 79 -15.20 2.07 -5.74
CA PHE A 79 -14.12 1.54 -4.91
C PHE A 79 -14.64 0.52 -3.87
N ILE A 80 -15.74 0.81 -3.18
CA ILE A 80 -16.33 -0.11 -2.21
C ILE A 80 -16.90 -1.34 -2.92
N GLY A 81 -17.54 -1.17 -4.08
CA GLY A 81 -18.08 -2.26 -4.88
C GLY A 81 -17.00 -3.19 -5.40
N ASP A 82 -15.92 -2.65 -5.96
CA ASP A 82 -14.75 -3.41 -6.44
C ASP A 82 -14.06 -4.15 -5.29
N LEU A 83 -13.98 -3.52 -4.11
CA LEU A 83 -13.40 -4.14 -2.93
C LEU A 83 -14.28 -5.29 -2.41
N GLU A 84 -15.61 -5.13 -2.42
CA GLU A 84 -16.55 -6.21 -2.09
C GLU A 84 -16.43 -7.37 -3.08
N LEU A 85 -16.35 -7.08 -4.39
CA LEU A 85 -16.17 -8.09 -5.43
C LEU A 85 -14.83 -8.82 -5.28
N PHE A 86 -13.74 -8.08 -5.07
CA PHE A 86 -12.42 -8.66 -4.84
C PHE A 86 -12.41 -9.59 -3.61
N ILE A 87 -13.04 -9.17 -2.52
CA ILE A 87 -13.17 -10.00 -1.32
C ILE A 87 -14.00 -11.25 -1.63
N LYS A 88 -15.17 -11.14 -2.28
CA LYS A 88 -16.02 -12.29 -2.62
C LYS A 88 -15.29 -13.30 -3.52
N GLU A 89 -14.58 -12.83 -4.53
CA GLU A 89 -13.85 -13.69 -5.47
C GLU A 89 -12.64 -14.37 -4.82
N LYS A 90 -11.89 -13.64 -3.98
CA LYS A 90 -10.64 -14.16 -3.39
C LYS A 90 -10.84 -14.86 -2.05
N LEU A 91 -11.95 -14.66 -1.37
CA LEU A 91 -12.25 -15.30 -0.08
C LEU A 91 -12.12 -16.83 -0.17
N GLY A 92 -12.68 -17.45 -1.20
CA GLY A 92 -12.58 -18.90 -1.39
C GLY A 92 -11.13 -19.39 -1.54
N ALA A 93 -10.32 -18.66 -2.30
CA ALA A 93 -8.90 -18.98 -2.50
C ALA A 93 -8.08 -18.76 -1.21
N ILE A 94 -8.36 -17.69 -0.47
CA ILE A 94 -7.72 -17.38 0.81
C ILE A 94 -8.04 -18.48 1.83
N ILE A 95 -9.33 -18.82 2.00
CA ILE A 95 -9.76 -19.89 2.90
C ILE A 95 -9.15 -21.24 2.48
N GLY A 96 -9.16 -21.53 1.18
CA GLY A 96 -8.52 -22.72 0.61
C GLY A 96 -7.04 -22.81 0.94
N SER A 97 -6.29 -21.71 0.78
CA SER A 97 -4.86 -21.68 1.11
C SER A 97 -4.60 -21.92 2.60
N ILE A 98 -5.42 -21.35 3.48
CA ILE A 98 -5.31 -21.55 4.93
C ILE A 98 -5.58 -23.01 5.29
N ALA A 99 -6.63 -23.60 4.72
CA ALA A 99 -6.94 -25.02 4.94
C ALA A 99 -5.79 -25.92 4.48
N VAL A 100 -5.22 -25.67 3.31
CA VAL A 100 -4.06 -26.43 2.80
C VAL A 100 -2.87 -26.28 3.73
N ILE A 101 -2.55 -25.07 4.20
CA ILE A 101 -1.46 -24.82 5.15
C ILE A 101 -1.68 -25.61 6.46
N VAL A 102 -2.90 -25.62 6.99
CA VAL A 102 -3.24 -26.38 8.21
C VAL A 102 -3.06 -27.89 8.00
N VAL A 103 -3.54 -28.43 6.89
CA VAL A 103 -3.38 -29.85 6.56
C VAL A 103 -1.89 -30.19 6.39
N MET A 104 -1.13 -29.34 5.70
CA MET A 104 0.30 -29.51 5.50
C MET A 104 1.06 -29.56 6.83
N MET A 105 0.74 -28.65 7.76
CA MET A 105 1.31 -28.64 9.11
C MET A 105 0.94 -29.89 9.91
N ALA A 106 -0.29 -30.38 9.77
CA ALA A 106 -0.73 -31.60 10.43
C ALA A 106 0.03 -32.83 9.91
N ILE A 107 0.15 -32.97 8.58
CA ILE A 107 0.93 -34.04 7.94
C ILE A 107 2.38 -33.97 8.42
N GLN A 108 3.01 -32.80 8.39
CA GLN A 108 4.39 -32.63 8.82
C GLN A 108 4.60 -33.06 10.28
N LYS A 109 3.68 -32.72 11.19
CA LYS A 109 3.73 -33.16 12.59
C LYS A 109 3.60 -34.68 12.71
N VAL A 110 2.64 -35.29 12.02
CA VAL A 110 2.42 -36.74 12.06
C VAL A 110 3.62 -37.49 11.49
N SER A 111 4.15 -37.05 10.35
CA SER A 111 5.35 -37.63 9.73
C SER A 111 6.56 -37.57 10.66
N ARG A 112 6.78 -36.44 11.35
CA ARG A 112 7.88 -36.31 12.31
C ARG A 112 7.74 -37.29 13.48
N ILE A 113 6.53 -37.44 14.03
CA ILE A 113 6.24 -38.40 15.12
C ILE A 113 6.44 -39.84 14.64
N ALA A 114 5.94 -40.19 13.45
CA ALA A 114 6.06 -41.53 12.89
C ALA A 114 7.52 -41.93 12.66
N LEU A 115 8.32 -41.04 12.05
CA LEU A 115 9.75 -41.26 11.84
C LEU A 115 10.52 -41.43 13.15
N PHE A 116 10.16 -40.66 14.18
CA PHE A 116 10.78 -40.77 15.51
C PHE A 116 10.44 -42.12 16.18
N ARG A 117 9.20 -42.59 16.04
CA ARG A 117 8.75 -43.87 16.61
C ARG A 117 9.40 -45.09 15.94
N VAL A 118 9.70 -45.02 14.64
CA VAL A 118 10.41 -46.10 13.91
C VAL A 118 11.85 -46.27 14.42
N GLY A 119 12.51 -45.19 14.85
CA GLY A 119 13.86 -45.25 15.43
C GLY A 119 13.93 -45.77 16.87
N GLN A 120 12.79 -45.85 17.58
CA GLN A 120 12.73 -46.24 19.00
C GLN A 120 12.32 -47.70 19.24
N LYS A 121 11.79 -48.42 18.24
CA LYS A 121 11.45 -49.84 18.40
C LYS A 121 12.70 -50.68 18.73
N PRO A 122 12.69 -51.47 19.82
CA PRO A 122 13.84 -52.30 20.20
C PRO A 122 14.05 -53.42 19.18
N GLY A 123 15.29 -53.58 18.71
CA GLY A 123 15.67 -54.62 17.77
C GLY A 123 17.14 -54.50 17.32
N PRO A 124 17.71 -55.54 16.70
CA PRO A 124 19.14 -55.61 16.38
C PRO A 124 19.63 -54.50 15.42
N MET A 125 18.73 -53.91 14.62
CA MET A 125 19.03 -52.80 13.69
C MET A 125 18.64 -51.41 14.21
N GLN A 126 18.35 -51.24 15.51
CA GLN A 126 17.86 -49.98 16.08
C GLN A 126 18.82 -48.80 15.86
N LYS A 127 20.14 -49.00 15.97
CA LYS A 127 21.15 -47.95 15.72
C LYS A 127 21.08 -47.42 14.27
N ARG A 128 20.88 -48.29 13.27
CA ARG A 128 20.76 -47.89 11.85
C ARG A 128 19.46 -47.13 11.58
N LYS A 129 18.33 -47.60 12.11
CA LYS A 129 17.02 -46.94 11.95
C LYS A 129 17.00 -45.54 12.60
N LYS A 130 17.69 -45.36 13.73
CA LYS A 130 17.82 -44.07 14.42
C LYS A 130 18.66 -43.06 13.62
N THR A 131 19.75 -43.51 12.99
CA THR A 131 20.58 -42.65 12.13
C THR A 131 19.83 -42.22 10.87
N ILE A 132 19.14 -43.16 10.21
CA ILE A 132 18.32 -42.85 9.01
C ILE A 132 17.23 -41.85 9.38
N ALA A 133 16.47 -42.09 10.46
CA ALA A 133 15.45 -41.14 10.92
C ALA A 133 16.02 -39.75 11.29
N LYS A 134 17.24 -39.68 11.84
CA LYS A 134 17.92 -38.41 12.18
C LYS A 134 18.34 -37.63 10.92
N VAL A 135 18.83 -38.33 9.88
CA VAL A 135 19.24 -37.72 8.61
C VAL A 135 18.03 -37.30 7.77
N THR A 136 16.91 -38.02 7.83
CA THR A 136 15.67 -37.64 7.12
C THR A 136 14.93 -36.48 7.79
N MET A 137 15.26 -36.13 9.05
CA MET A 137 14.67 -35.01 9.78
C MET A 137 15.51 -33.71 9.72
N SER A 138 16.75 -33.75 9.22
CA SER A 138 17.61 -32.57 8.99
C SER A 138 17.33 -31.96 7.63
#